data_AF-A0A944K1G9-F1
#
_entry.id   AF-A0A944K1G9-F1
#
_cell.length_a   1.000
_cell.length_b   1.000
_cell.length_c   1.000
_cell.angle_alpha   90.00
_cell.angle_beta   90.00
_cell.angle_gamma   90.00
#
_symmetry.space_group_name_H-M   'P 1'
#
loop_
_entity.id
_entity.type
_entity.pdbx_description
1 polymer ?
#
loop_
_entity_poly.entity_id
_entity_poly.type
_entity_poly.pdbx_seq_one_letter_code
_entity_poly.pdbx_strand_id
1 'polypeptide(L)'
;MIGDADEMIDDWDSIWQGYFLGEHDETLLECVERLNGARAARPRDPDVTAFYTLGLVWTHGHAVYDADPEVARRVVAALSAAALDSTVAQAACHHAGHPCDDDLSVHLESFEMLLSLLAGGSDSTWEGLEAKGGNPDPASGWRCPRNVAGFALAAAGEIERHRR
;
A
#
# COMPACT_ATOMS: atom_id res chain seq x y z
N MET A 1 -1.90 -14.96 -7.36
CA MET A 1 -3.24 -14.36 -7.33
C MET A 1 -3.68 -14.30 -5.89
N ILE A 2 -4.09 -13.11 -5.47
CA ILE A 2 -4.63 -12.84 -4.14
C ILE A 2 -6.13 -13.16 -4.26
N GLY A 3 -6.56 -14.25 -3.64
CA GLY A 3 -7.84 -14.89 -3.96
C GLY A 3 -9.10 -14.09 -3.60
N ASP A 4 -8.95 -13.12 -2.71
CA ASP A 4 -9.97 -12.23 -2.16
C ASP A 4 -9.65 -10.75 -2.42
N ALA A 5 -8.82 -10.45 -3.42
CA ALA A 5 -8.33 -9.10 -3.67
C ALA A 5 -9.44 -8.07 -3.88
N ASP A 6 -10.48 -8.41 -4.64
CA ASP A 6 -11.58 -7.48 -4.96
C ASP A 6 -12.36 -7.11 -3.69
N GLU A 7 -12.68 -8.10 -2.84
CA GLU A 7 -13.36 -7.88 -1.55
C GLU A 7 -12.51 -6.99 -0.63
N MET A 8 -11.20 -7.23 -0.56
CA MET A 8 -10.29 -6.39 0.23
C MET A 8 -10.19 -4.96 -0.30
N ILE A 9 -10.15 -4.79 -1.62
CA ILE A 9 -10.10 -3.47 -2.25
C ILE A 9 -11.37 -2.69 -1.94
N ASP A 10 -12.54 -3.33 -2.03
CA ASP A 10 -13.84 -2.73 -1.68
C ASP A 10 -13.90 -2.32 -0.19
N ASP A 11 -13.38 -3.16 0.70
CA ASP A 11 -13.30 -2.86 2.14
C ASP A 11 -12.36 -1.67 2.41
N TRP A 12 -11.19 -1.63 1.76
CA TRP A 12 -10.24 -0.53 1.90
C TRP A 12 -10.73 0.78 1.31
N ASP A 13 -11.38 0.75 0.14
CA ASP A 13 -12.04 1.93 -0.41
C ASP A 13 -13.11 2.44 0.55
N SER A 14 -13.94 1.54 1.08
CA SER A 14 -14.97 1.90 2.06
C SER A 14 -14.39 2.55 3.32
N ILE A 15 -13.25 2.05 3.83
CA ILE A 15 -12.54 2.64 4.98
C ILE A 15 -11.99 4.01 4.59
N TRP A 16 -11.34 4.13 3.43
CA TRP A 16 -10.76 5.38 2.95
C TRP A 16 -11.81 6.48 2.74
N GLN A 17 -12.97 6.12 2.18
CA GLN A 17 -14.10 7.02 1.98
C GLN A 17 -14.86 7.36 3.28
N GLY A 18 -14.57 6.66 4.38
CA GLY A 18 -15.27 6.81 5.66
C GLY A 18 -16.71 6.26 5.64
N TYR A 19 -17.03 5.37 4.71
CA TYR A 19 -18.35 4.73 4.58
C TYR A 19 -18.38 3.29 5.10
N PHE A 20 -17.26 2.75 5.58
CA PHE A 20 -17.20 1.38 6.05
C PHE A 20 -18.10 1.19 7.28
N LEU A 21 -19.02 0.23 7.18
CA LEU A 21 -20.01 -0.05 8.23
C LEU A 21 -19.56 -1.18 9.18
N GLY A 22 -18.39 -1.78 8.91
CA GLY A 22 -17.80 -2.86 9.69
C GLY A 22 -16.82 -2.38 10.77
N GLU A 23 -16.18 -3.36 11.42
CA GLU A 23 -15.15 -3.09 12.44
C GLU A 23 -13.81 -2.74 11.76
N HIS A 24 -13.61 -1.44 11.54
CA HIS A 24 -12.44 -0.89 10.84
C HIS A 24 -11.11 -1.33 11.48
N ASP A 25 -11.08 -1.40 12.82
CA ASP A 25 -9.88 -1.77 13.59
C ASP A 25 -9.55 -3.26 13.42
N GLU A 26 -10.55 -4.14 13.37
CA GLU A 26 -10.34 -5.57 13.09
C GLU A 26 -9.80 -5.75 11.66
N THR A 27 -10.35 -5.01 10.70
CA THR A 27 -9.92 -5.03 9.29
C THR A 27 -8.45 -4.57 9.17
N LEU A 28 -8.06 -3.51 9.87
CA LEU A 28 -6.67 -3.04 9.93
C LEU A 28 -5.74 -4.07 10.55
N LEU A 29 -6.14 -4.72 11.65
CA LEU A 29 -5.34 -5.77 12.29
C LEU A 29 -5.17 -6.98 11.38
N GLU A 30 -6.22 -7.39 10.67
CA GLU A 30 -6.13 -8.46 9.68
C GLU A 30 -5.14 -8.09 8.55
N CYS A 31 -5.19 -6.84 8.07
CA CYS A 31 -4.25 -6.36 7.06
C CYS A 31 -2.79 -6.37 7.56
N VAL A 32 -2.56 -6.01 8.83
CA VAL A 32 -1.25 -6.11 9.48
C VAL A 32 -0.75 -7.57 9.52
N GLU A 33 -1.61 -8.51 9.90
CA GLU A 33 -1.26 -9.93 9.94
C GLU A 33 -0.96 -10.48 8.53
N ARG A 34 -1.77 -10.13 7.53
CA ARG A 34 -1.54 -10.52 6.13
C ARG A 34 -0.24 -9.96 5.57
N LEU A 35 0.08 -8.69 5.84
CA LEU A 35 1.36 -8.08 5.47
C LEU A 35 2.54 -8.81 6.14
N ASN A 36 2.46 -9.07 7.44
CA ASN A 36 3.50 -9.78 8.16
C ASN A 36 3.71 -11.21 7.61
N GLY A 37 2.61 -11.92 7.32
CA GLY A 37 2.62 -13.22 6.67
C GLY A 37 3.30 -13.19 5.29
N ALA A 38 2.93 -12.24 4.44
CA ALA A 38 3.52 -12.06 3.11
C ALA A 38 5.04 -11.81 3.17
N ARG A 39 5.50 -11.00 4.13
CA ARG A 39 6.93 -10.72 4.35
C ARG A 39 7.70 -11.95 4.86
N ALA A 40 7.06 -12.77 5.68
CA ALA A 40 7.64 -13.99 6.25
C ALA A 40 7.65 -15.18 5.26
N ALA A 41 6.82 -15.17 4.21
CA ALA A 41 6.68 -16.26 3.26
C ALA A 41 8.00 -16.66 2.56
N ARG A 42 8.16 -17.97 2.27
CA ARG A 42 9.31 -18.54 1.55
C ARG A 42 8.83 -19.58 0.51
N PRO A 43 8.97 -19.33 -0.80
CA PRO A 43 9.52 -18.12 -1.42
C PRO A 43 8.63 -16.90 -1.16
N ARG A 44 9.24 -15.72 -1.13
CA ARG A 44 8.52 -14.45 -0.95
C ARG A 44 8.00 -13.96 -2.30
N ASP A 45 6.76 -13.49 -2.31
CA ASP A 45 6.16 -12.80 -3.46
C ASP A 45 6.18 -11.28 -3.22
N PRO A 46 6.92 -10.50 -4.04
CA PRO A 46 7.00 -9.05 -3.90
C PRO A 46 5.69 -8.34 -4.23
N ASP A 47 4.89 -8.83 -5.18
CA ASP A 47 3.63 -8.19 -5.58
C ASP A 47 2.59 -8.38 -4.47
N VAL A 48 2.57 -9.55 -3.81
CA VAL A 48 1.72 -9.78 -2.61
C VAL A 48 2.14 -8.91 -1.43
N THR A 49 3.45 -8.73 -1.21
CA THR A 49 3.94 -7.81 -0.16
C THR A 49 3.51 -6.38 -0.47
N ALA A 50 3.68 -5.94 -1.72
CA ALA A 50 3.32 -4.60 -2.16
C ALA A 50 1.81 -4.35 -2.01
N PHE A 51 0.97 -5.32 -2.39
CA PHE A 51 -0.48 -5.24 -2.26
C PHE A 51 -0.91 -4.94 -0.82
N TYR A 52 -0.50 -5.76 0.15
CA TYR A 52 -0.88 -5.54 1.54
C TYR A 52 -0.26 -4.27 2.15
N THR A 53 0.95 -3.88 1.70
CA THR A 53 1.57 -2.63 2.14
C THR A 53 0.77 -1.43 1.67
N LEU A 54 0.39 -1.40 0.38
CA LEU A 54 -0.35 -0.29 -0.21
C LEU A 54 -1.80 -0.23 0.30
N GLY A 55 -2.44 -1.37 0.60
CA GLY A 55 -3.75 -1.38 1.26
C GLY A 55 -3.72 -0.74 2.66
N LEU A 56 -2.69 -1.05 3.46
CA LEU A 56 -2.47 -0.39 4.76
C LEU A 56 -2.12 1.10 4.62
N VAL A 57 -1.39 1.49 3.58
CA VAL A 57 -1.17 2.90 3.26
C VAL A 57 -2.49 3.57 2.91
N TRP A 58 -3.35 2.94 2.10
CA TRP A 58 -4.60 3.57 1.67
C TRP A 58 -5.53 3.91 2.84
N THR A 59 -5.58 2.99 3.80
CA THR A 59 -6.39 3.09 5.02
C THR A 59 -5.74 3.92 6.15
N HIS A 60 -4.55 4.52 5.93
CA HIS A 60 -3.82 5.25 6.97
C HIS A 60 -4.63 6.39 7.62
N GLY A 61 -5.55 7.03 6.88
CA GLY A 61 -6.41 8.10 7.41
C GLY A 61 -7.22 7.64 8.62
N HIS A 62 -7.78 6.42 8.58
CA HIS A 62 -8.47 5.83 9.73
C HIS A 62 -7.51 5.59 10.90
N ALA A 63 -6.29 5.10 10.63
CA ALA A 63 -5.27 4.95 11.67
C ALA A 63 -4.85 6.29 12.30
N VAL A 64 -4.85 7.39 11.52
CA VAL A 64 -4.57 8.75 11.99
C VAL A 64 -5.67 9.29 12.90
N TYR A 65 -6.94 9.13 12.53
CA TYR A 65 -8.03 9.87 13.18
C TYR A 65 -8.90 9.02 14.11
N ASP A 66 -9.19 7.76 13.75
CA ASP A 66 -10.32 7.03 14.32
C ASP A 66 -9.95 5.72 15.01
N ALA A 67 -8.85 5.07 14.61
CA ALA A 67 -8.41 3.79 15.19
C ALA A 67 -8.03 3.87 16.69
N ASP A 68 -8.18 2.74 17.40
CA ASP A 68 -7.62 2.58 18.74
C ASP A 68 -6.08 2.80 18.75
N PRO A 69 -5.51 3.45 19.79
CA PRO A 69 -4.08 3.75 19.84
C PRO A 69 -3.15 2.53 19.74
N GLU A 70 -3.55 1.35 20.22
CA GLU A 70 -2.78 0.11 20.04
C GLU A 70 -2.84 -0.38 18.59
N VAL A 71 -3.99 -0.26 17.93
CA VAL A 71 -4.16 -0.60 16.50
C VAL A 71 -3.29 0.31 15.65
N ALA A 72 -3.36 1.63 15.86
CA ALA A 72 -2.52 2.60 15.15
C ALA A 72 -1.02 2.31 15.32
N ARG A 73 -0.58 1.93 16.54
CA ARG A 73 0.82 1.52 16.79
C ARG A 73 1.23 0.28 16.02
N ARG A 74 0.35 -0.72 15.88
CA ARG A 74 0.62 -1.92 15.08
C ARG A 74 0.70 -1.62 13.59
N VAL A 75 -0.17 -0.75 13.08
CA VAL A 75 -0.12 -0.28 11.69
C VAL A 75 1.23 0.42 11.41
N VAL A 76 1.65 1.36 12.28
CA VAL A 76 2.95 2.03 12.17
C VAL A 76 4.10 1.04 12.16
N ALA A 77 4.09 0.06 13.08
CA ALA A 77 5.14 -0.95 13.16
C ALA A 77 5.22 -1.80 11.89
N ALA A 78 4.08 -2.21 11.35
CA ALA A 78 4.00 -3.01 10.12
C ALA A 78 4.49 -2.24 8.89
N LEU A 79 4.01 -1.00 8.70
CA LEU A 79 4.43 -0.11 7.61
C LEU A 79 5.92 0.22 7.68
N SER A 80 6.42 0.58 8.87
CA SER A 80 7.85 0.85 9.09
C SER A 80 8.70 -0.37 8.77
N ALA A 81 8.26 -1.56 9.17
CA ALA A 81 8.98 -2.78 8.89
C ALA A 81 8.96 -3.16 7.40
N ALA A 82 7.85 -2.91 6.69
CA ALA A 82 7.75 -3.09 5.24
C ALA A 82 8.68 -2.12 4.48
N ALA A 83 8.74 -0.86 4.91
CA ALA A 83 9.62 0.14 4.33
C ALA A 83 11.11 -0.15 4.50
N LEU A 84 11.50 -0.62 5.69
CA LEU A 84 12.90 -0.93 6.03
C LEU A 84 13.35 -2.31 5.55
N ASP A 85 12.46 -3.06 4.90
CA ASP A 85 12.75 -4.38 4.39
C ASP A 85 13.86 -4.29 3.33
N SER A 86 15.01 -4.91 3.59
CA SER A 86 16.19 -4.79 2.73
C SER A 86 15.97 -5.30 1.30
N THR A 87 14.99 -6.18 1.10
CA THR A 87 14.60 -6.65 -0.25
C THR A 87 13.88 -5.58 -1.06
N VAL A 88 13.32 -4.56 -0.39
CA VAL A 88 12.57 -3.44 -0.96
C VAL A 88 13.40 -2.14 -0.91
N ALA A 89 14.11 -1.90 0.20
CA ALA A 89 14.85 -0.66 0.46
C ALA A 89 16.19 -0.53 -0.29
N GLN A 90 16.81 -1.63 -0.74
CA GLN A 90 18.13 -1.63 -1.39
C GLN A 90 18.09 -1.93 -2.90
N ALA A 91 16.91 -2.04 -3.50
CA ALA A 91 16.81 -2.21 -4.94
C ALA A 91 17.23 -0.91 -5.63
N ALA A 92 18.46 -0.87 -6.17
CA ALA A 92 18.91 0.22 -7.01
C ALA A 92 17.99 0.31 -8.23
N CYS A 93 17.20 1.36 -8.31
CA CYS A 93 16.36 1.69 -9.45
C CYS A 93 16.94 2.90 -10.19
N HIS A 94 16.73 2.96 -11.50
CA HIS A 94 17.23 4.03 -12.36
C HIS A 94 16.14 5.01 -12.82
N HIS A 95 14.95 4.95 -12.21
CA HIS A 95 13.86 5.88 -12.50
C HIS A 95 14.29 7.32 -12.21
N ALA A 96 13.91 8.25 -13.08
CA ALA A 96 14.27 9.66 -12.94
C ALA A 96 13.53 10.36 -11.79
N GLY A 97 12.43 9.78 -11.32
CA GLY A 97 11.64 10.22 -10.17
C GLY A 97 10.69 9.12 -9.70
N HIS A 98 10.18 9.28 -8.49
CA HIS A 98 9.28 8.32 -7.85
C HIS A 98 7.97 8.96 -7.45
N PRO A 99 6.80 8.34 -7.73
CA PRO A 99 5.52 8.73 -7.15
C PRO A 99 5.56 8.94 -5.62
N CYS A 100 6.38 8.18 -4.89
CA CYS A 100 6.51 8.38 -3.45
C CYS A 100 7.30 9.63 -3.04
N ASP A 101 7.90 10.35 -3.99
CA ASP A 101 8.58 11.64 -3.73
C ASP A 101 7.58 12.82 -3.69
N ASP A 102 6.35 12.62 -4.20
CA ASP A 102 5.23 13.56 -4.10
C ASP A 102 4.42 13.35 -2.80
N ASP A 103 3.44 14.22 -2.55
CA ASP A 103 2.53 14.08 -1.40
C ASP A 103 1.67 12.82 -1.54
N LEU A 104 1.59 12.00 -0.47
CA LEU A 104 0.82 10.76 -0.45
C LEU A 104 -0.63 10.99 -0.88
N SER A 105 -1.26 12.08 -0.43
CA SER A 105 -2.66 12.40 -0.70
C SER A 105 -2.97 12.57 -2.20
N VAL A 106 -2.00 13.00 -3.00
CA VAL A 106 -2.14 13.15 -4.46
C VAL A 106 -2.32 11.80 -5.15
N HIS A 107 -1.92 10.71 -4.50
CA HIS A 107 -1.86 9.39 -5.10
C HIS A 107 -2.92 8.41 -4.59
N LEU A 108 -3.56 8.68 -3.45
CA LEU A 108 -4.55 7.76 -2.85
C LEU A 108 -5.71 7.44 -3.80
N GLU A 109 -6.18 8.40 -4.60
CA GLU A 109 -7.24 8.17 -5.58
C GLU A 109 -6.86 7.14 -6.66
N SER A 110 -5.56 6.91 -6.89
CA SER A 110 -5.07 5.93 -7.85
C SER A 110 -4.86 4.54 -7.26
N PHE A 111 -5.00 4.35 -5.94
CA PHE A 111 -4.64 3.10 -5.27
C PHE A 111 -5.55 1.93 -5.62
N GLU A 112 -6.85 2.16 -5.81
CA GLU A 112 -7.80 1.13 -6.26
C GLU A 112 -7.28 0.43 -7.54
N MET A 113 -6.98 1.22 -8.58
CA MET A 113 -6.43 0.73 -9.84
C MET A 113 -5.10 -0.01 -9.65
N LEU A 114 -4.19 0.54 -8.84
CA LEU A 114 -2.87 -0.05 -8.59
C LEU A 114 -2.95 -1.39 -7.86
N LEU A 115 -3.86 -1.52 -6.90
CA LEU A 115 -4.09 -2.75 -6.15
C LEU A 115 -4.69 -3.84 -7.05
N SER A 116 -5.65 -3.49 -7.91
CA SER A 116 -6.23 -4.42 -8.89
C SER A 116 -5.19 -4.96 -9.87
N LEU A 117 -4.23 -4.11 -10.29
CA LEU A 117 -3.10 -4.51 -11.14
C LEU A 117 -2.10 -5.43 -10.43
N LEU A 118 -1.84 -5.19 -9.13
CA LEU A 118 -0.98 -6.06 -8.31
C LEU A 118 -1.63 -7.42 -8.02
N ALA A 119 -2.95 -7.44 -7.82
CA ALA A 119 -3.71 -8.68 -7.62
C ALA A 119 -3.74 -9.57 -8.88
N GLY A 120 -3.52 -8.96 -10.05
CA GLY A 120 -3.62 -9.61 -11.36
C GLY A 120 -5.06 -9.82 -11.83
N GLY A 121 -6.01 -9.08 -11.26
CA GLY A 121 -7.46 -9.23 -11.48
C GLY A 121 -8.07 -8.26 -12.48
N SER A 122 -7.38 -7.18 -12.87
CA SER A 122 -7.96 -6.15 -13.73
C SER A 122 -7.97 -6.49 -15.22
N ASP A 123 -8.99 -6.00 -15.95
CA ASP A 123 -8.99 -5.85 -17.43
C ASP A 123 -7.88 -4.90 -17.91
N SER A 124 -7.30 -4.13 -16.99
CA SER A 124 -6.15 -3.26 -17.23
C SER A 124 -4.85 -4.03 -17.02
N THR A 125 -3.84 -3.76 -17.84
CA THR A 125 -2.47 -4.27 -17.66
C THR A 125 -1.52 -3.11 -17.40
N TRP A 126 -0.39 -3.41 -16.76
CA TRP A 126 0.70 -2.44 -16.60
C TRP A 126 1.13 -1.82 -17.94
N GLU A 127 1.18 -2.64 -18.99
CA GLU A 127 1.48 -2.24 -20.38
C GLU A 127 0.42 -1.27 -20.95
N GLY A 128 -0.85 -1.43 -20.59
CA GLY A 128 -1.94 -0.53 -20.99
C GLY A 128 -1.87 0.85 -20.33
N LEU A 129 -1.29 0.93 -19.13
CA LEU A 129 -0.99 2.19 -18.43
C LEU A 129 0.15 2.96 -19.10
N GLU A 130 1.19 2.25 -19.55
CA GLU A 130 2.33 2.82 -20.31
C GLU A 130 1.88 3.42 -21.65
N ALA A 131 0.87 2.83 -22.30
CA ALA A 131 0.39 3.30 -23.60
C ALA A 131 -0.48 4.57 -23.54
N LYS A 132 -1.13 4.86 -22.39
CA LYS A 132 -2.06 6.00 -22.24
C LYS A 132 -1.40 7.26 -21.70
N GLY A 133 -0.34 7.14 -20.89
CA GLY A 133 0.48 8.27 -20.48
C GLY A 133 1.68 8.35 -21.43
N GLY A 134 1.81 9.39 -22.25
CA GLY A 134 2.91 9.55 -23.23
C GLY A 134 4.33 9.66 -22.66
N ASN A 135 4.58 9.14 -21.46
CA ASN A 135 5.85 9.02 -20.79
C ASN A 135 6.17 7.52 -20.63
N PRO A 136 7.34 7.01 -21.04
CA PRO A 136 7.62 5.57 -21.08
C PRO A 136 7.87 4.88 -19.72
N ASP A 137 7.73 5.57 -18.58
CA ASP A 137 8.18 5.10 -17.26
C ASP A 137 7.16 5.11 -16.08
N PRO A 138 5.84 5.40 -16.24
CA PRO A 138 4.95 5.53 -15.08
C PRO A 138 4.65 4.16 -14.42
N ALA A 139 4.39 3.10 -15.19
CA ALA A 139 4.01 1.80 -14.66
C ALA A 139 5.17 1.05 -13.97
N SER A 140 6.37 1.07 -14.56
CA SER A 140 7.63 0.61 -13.95
C SER A 140 7.97 1.38 -12.67
N GLY A 141 7.71 2.69 -12.68
CA GLY A 141 7.79 3.56 -11.51
C GLY A 141 6.93 3.03 -10.37
N TRP A 142 5.62 2.79 -10.59
CA TRP A 142 4.69 2.31 -9.55
C TRP A 142 5.06 0.97 -8.94
N ARG A 143 5.57 0.02 -9.75
CA ARG A 143 6.04 -1.29 -9.27
C ARG A 143 7.42 -1.23 -8.59
N CYS A 144 8.07 -0.08 -8.59
CA CYS A 144 9.37 0.07 -7.97
C CYS A 144 9.27 -0.20 -6.46
N PRO A 145 10.11 -1.09 -5.89
CA PRO A 145 10.11 -1.32 -4.45
C PRO A 145 10.34 -0.05 -3.64
N ARG A 146 11.10 0.92 -4.18
CA ARG A 146 11.30 2.24 -3.57
C ARG A 146 9.98 3.00 -3.35
N ASN A 147 9.01 2.87 -4.25
CA ASN A 147 7.72 3.53 -4.07
C ASN A 147 6.93 2.92 -2.92
N VAL A 148 6.86 1.59 -2.88
CA VAL A 148 6.17 0.86 -1.79
C VAL A 148 6.79 1.25 -0.44
N ALA A 149 8.12 1.28 -0.34
CA ALA A 149 8.80 1.72 0.86
C ALA A 149 8.56 3.21 1.19
N GLY A 150 8.60 4.09 0.19
CA GLY A 150 8.37 5.52 0.38
C GLY A 150 6.96 5.83 0.87
N PHE A 151 5.94 5.24 0.25
CA PHE A 151 4.55 5.39 0.69
C PHE A 151 4.32 4.82 2.09
N ALA A 152 4.90 3.67 2.41
CA ALA A 152 4.82 3.10 3.75
C ALA A 152 5.46 4.00 4.81
N LEU A 153 6.61 4.62 4.52
CA LEU A 153 7.24 5.60 5.42
C LEU A 153 6.40 6.87 5.59
N ALA A 154 5.84 7.39 4.50
CA ALA A 154 5.00 8.58 4.53
C ALA A 154 3.78 8.35 5.43
N ALA A 155 3.04 7.26 5.21
CA ALA A 155 1.87 6.89 6.01
C ALA A 155 2.23 6.65 7.48
N ALA A 156 3.30 5.89 7.77
CA ALA A 156 3.75 5.66 9.14
C ALA A 156 4.10 6.98 9.86
N GLY A 157 4.82 7.88 9.18
CA GLY A 157 5.17 9.19 9.72
C GLY A 157 3.96 10.11 9.94
N GLU A 158 2.92 10.01 9.12
CA GLU A 158 1.66 10.73 9.32
C GLU A 158 0.91 10.25 10.55
N ILE A 159 0.77 8.94 10.73
CA ILE A 159 0.11 8.35 11.91
C ILE A 159 0.87 8.76 13.19
N GLU A 160 2.20 8.64 13.19
CA GLU A 160 3.01 9.01 14.35
C GLU A 160 2.94 10.50 14.70
N ARG A 161 2.85 11.39 13.71
CA ARG A 161 2.78 12.84 13.96
C ARG A 161 1.48 13.25 14.66
N HIS A 162 0.37 12.58 14.37
CA HIS A 162 -0.95 12.93 14.89
C HIS A 162 -1.30 12.21 16.21
N ARG A 163 -0.63 11.10 16.53
CA ARG A 163 -0.92 10.25 17.70
C ARG A 163 0.09 10.40 18.86
N ARG A 164 0.97 11.40 18.82
CA ARG A 164 1.95 11.72 19.87
C ARG A 164 1.36 12.48 21.05
#